data_AF-A0AA43BVF5-F1
#
_entry.id   AF-A0AA43BVF5-F1
#
_cell.length_a   1.000
_cell.length_b   1.000
_cell.length_c   1.000
_cell.angle_alpha   90.00
_cell.angle_beta   90.00
_cell.angle_gamma   90.00
#
_symmetry.space_group_name_H-M   'P 1'
#
loop_
_entity.id
_entity.type
_entity.pdbx_description
1 polymer ?
#
loop_
_entity_poly.entity_id
_entity_poly.type
_entity_poly.pdbx_seq_one_letter_code
_entity_poly.pdbx_strand_id
1 'polypeptide(L)'
;MAEHEEHAEHGQSHYVRIWGILLVLLTVSILGPVLAPHIEEAAAGVGAAFVKGWMITLLTAFGIAIYKAYLVAANFMHLNIEKRYISYLLATFLTLMVLFFAGTSPDVMKHKGQNWENVAAEAEVDRALKSQESDSHGGEHN
;
A
#
# COMPACT_ATOMS: atom_id res chain seq x y z
N MET A 1 3.63 -20.47 -55.47
CA MET A 1 4.47 -20.77 -54.29
C MET A 1 3.89 -19.97 -53.15
N ALA A 2 2.99 -20.61 -52.40
CA ALA A 2 2.37 -20.05 -51.21
C ALA A 2 3.00 -20.80 -50.05
N GLU A 3 3.95 -20.16 -49.36
CA GLU A 3 4.56 -20.71 -48.15
C GLU A 3 4.84 -19.58 -47.13
N HIS A 4 4.07 -19.64 -46.04
CA HIS A 4 4.37 -19.20 -44.68
C HIS A 4 4.57 -17.70 -44.36
N GLU A 5 3.46 -16.98 -44.22
CA GLU A 5 3.34 -15.89 -43.22
C GLU A 5 2.15 -16.17 -42.30
N GLU A 6 2.32 -17.09 -41.34
CA GLU A 6 1.29 -17.48 -40.37
C GLU A 6 1.86 -17.58 -38.94
N HIS A 7 2.66 -16.60 -38.51
CA HIS A 7 3.29 -16.60 -37.18
C HIS A 7 3.37 -15.22 -36.50
N ALA A 8 2.27 -14.46 -36.45
CA ALA A 8 2.21 -13.20 -35.71
C ALA A 8 0.93 -12.96 -34.86
N GLU A 9 -0.04 -13.88 -34.86
CA GLU A 9 -1.35 -13.63 -34.22
C GLU A 9 -1.44 -13.99 -32.72
N HIS A 10 -0.43 -14.64 -32.13
CA HIS A 10 -0.56 -15.19 -30.77
C HIS A 10 -0.01 -14.30 -29.64
N GLY A 11 0.62 -13.15 -29.95
CA GLY A 11 1.19 -12.26 -28.94
C GLY A 11 0.22 -11.20 -28.42
N GLN A 12 -0.40 -10.44 -29.31
CA GLN A 12 -1.09 -9.20 -28.95
C GLN A 12 -2.43 -9.41 -28.22
N SER A 13 -3.23 -10.38 -28.66
CA SER A 13 -4.55 -10.68 -28.08
C SER A 13 -4.45 -11.07 -26.59
N HIS A 14 -3.41 -11.80 -26.22
CA HIS A 14 -3.19 -12.22 -24.84
C HIS A 14 -2.91 -11.03 -23.90
N TYR A 15 -2.06 -10.08 -24.30
CA TYR A 15 -1.77 -8.88 -23.48
C TYR A 15 -2.99 -7.98 -23.32
N VAL A 16 -3.80 -7.80 -24.38
CA VAL A 16 -5.03 -7.01 -24.33
C VAL A 16 -6.04 -7.65 -23.36
N ARG A 17 -6.14 -8.98 -23.35
CA ARG A 17 -7.00 -9.71 -22.40
C ARG A 17 -6.58 -9.44 -20.95
N ILE A 18 -5.29 -9.51 -20.65
CA ILE A 18 -4.77 -9.29 -19.29
C ILE A 18 -4.94 -7.82 -18.88
N TRP A 19 -4.68 -6.89 -19.78
CA TRP A 19 -4.95 -5.48 -19.55
C TRP A 19 -6.44 -5.23 -19.22
N GLY A 20 -7.36 -5.87 -19.94
CA GLY A 20 -8.80 -5.80 -19.65
C GLY A 20 -9.12 -6.33 -18.25
N ILE A 21 -8.51 -7.45 -17.84
CA ILE A 21 -8.66 -7.99 -16.48
C ILE A 21 -8.13 -6.98 -15.44
N LEU A 22 -6.97 -6.37 -15.68
CA LEU A 22 -6.39 -5.38 -14.76
C LEU A 22 -7.26 -4.12 -14.64
N LEU A 23 -7.92 -3.69 -15.71
CA LEU A 23 -8.89 -2.60 -15.69
C LEU A 23 -10.13 -2.96 -14.87
N VAL A 24 -10.68 -4.16 -15.05
CA VAL A 24 -11.81 -4.62 -14.23
C VAL A 24 -11.42 -4.66 -12.76
N LEU A 25 -10.26 -5.21 -12.43
CA LEU A 25 -9.74 -5.23 -11.05
C LEU A 25 -9.52 -3.82 -10.50
N LEU A 26 -9.09 -2.87 -11.32
CA LEU A 26 -8.99 -1.46 -10.92
C LEU A 26 -10.38 -0.90 -10.57
N THR A 27 -11.37 -1.10 -11.43
CA THR A 27 -12.74 -0.64 -11.19
C THR A 27 -13.31 -1.27 -9.92
N VAL A 28 -13.13 -2.57 -9.71
CA VAL A 28 -13.57 -3.25 -8.47
C VAL A 28 -12.82 -2.70 -7.26
N SER A 29 -11.53 -2.39 -7.36
CA SER A 29 -10.75 -1.79 -6.27
C SER A 29 -11.22 -0.39 -5.89
N ILE A 30 -11.76 0.39 -6.84
CA ILE A 30 -12.32 1.73 -6.58
C ILE A 30 -13.74 1.60 -5.99
N LEU A 31 -14.54 0.68 -6.51
CA LEU A 31 -15.92 0.46 -6.05
C LEU A 31 -15.99 -0.25 -4.69
N GLY A 32 -15.02 -1.11 -4.35
CA GLY A 32 -14.98 -1.84 -3.09
C GLY A 32 -15.12 -0.95 -1.85
N PRO A 33 -14.28 0.09 -1.68
CA PRO A 33 -14.41 1.05 -0.59
C PRO A 33 -15.74 1.82 -0.60
N VAL A 34 -16.26 2.17 -1.79
CA VAL A 34 -17.53 2.90 -1.93
C VAL A 34 -18.72 2.03 -1.48
N LEU A 35 -18.67 0.73 -1.77
CA LEU A 35 -19.70 -0.23 -1.40
C LEU A 35 -19.51 -0.82 0.01
N ALA A 36 -18.36 -0.61 0.65
CA ALA A 36 -18.05 -1.12 1.98
C ALA A 36 -19.14 -0.86 3.04
N PRO A 37 -19.74 0.34 3.18
CA PRO A 37 -20.82 0.57 4.14
C PRO A 37 -22.09 -0.24 3.80
N HIS A 38 -22.46 -0.35 2.52
CA HIS A 38 -23.62 -1.14 2.10
C HIS A 38 -23.41 -2.64 2.34
N ILE A 39 -22.17 -3.13 2.19
CA ILE A 39 -21.82 -4.53 2.45
C ILE A 39 -21.81 -4.80 3.97
N GLU A 40 -21.39 -3.83 4.80
CA GLU A 40 -21.47 -3.93 6.27
C GLU A 40 -22.92 -4.10 6.74
N GLU A 41 -23.85 -3.29 6.23
CA GLU A 41 -25.28 -3.39 6.54
C GLU A 41 -25.85 -4.75 6.11
N ALA A 42 -25.52 -5.21 4.89
CA ALA A 42 -25.95 -6.52 4.40
C ALA A 42 -25.38 -7.68 5.26
N ALA A 43 -24.10 -7.60 5.65
CA ALA A 43 -23.46 -8.61 6.50
C ALA A 43 -24.08 -8.68 7.90
N ALA A 44 -24.45 -7.53 8.48
CA ALA A 44 -25.17 -7.48 9.75
C ALA A 44 -26.54 -8.18 9.67
N GLY A 45 -27.26 -8.03 8.56
CA GLY A 45 -28.56 -8.68 8.32
C GLY A 45 -28.51 -10.22 8.27
N VAL A 46 -27.35 -10.80 7.96
CA VAL A 46 -27.13 -12.27 7.90
C VAL A 46 -26.44 -12.80 9.18
N GLY A 47 -26.31 -11.96 10.22
CA GLY A 47 -25.73 -12.33 11.51
C GLY A 47 -24.20 -12.18 11.59
N ALA A 48 -23.55 -11.57 10.59
CA ALA A 48 -22.11 -11.34 10.55
C ALA A 48 -21.73 -9.91 10.99
N ALA A 49 -22.30 -9.43 12.10
CA ALA A 49 -22.08 -8.07 12.62
C ALA A 49 -20.63 -7.76 13.07
N PHE A 50 -19.75 -8.75 13.09
CA PHE A 50 -18.32 -8.55 13.36
C PHE A 50 -17.56 -7.99 12.16
N VAL A 51 -18.12 -8.05 10.95
CA VAL A 51 -17.49 -7.55 9.72
C VAL A 51 -17.72 -6.05 9.63
N LYS A 52 -16.64 -5.26 9.81
CA LYS A 52 -16.68 -3.80 9.71
C LYS A 52 -16.23 -3.32 8.33
N GLY A 53 -16.71 -2.16 7.88
CA GLY A 53 -16.36 -1.56 6.58
C GLY A 53 -14.85 -1.38 6.37
N TRP A 54 -14.08 -1.07 7.42
CA TRP A 54 -12.62 -0.97 7.32
C TRP A 54 -11.96 -2.32 6.97
N MET A 55 -12.49 -3.44 7.46
CA MET A 55 -11.98 -4.78 7.12
C MET A 55 -12.26 -5.11 5.67
N ILE A 56 -13.48 -4.82 5.20
CA ILE A 56 -13.89 -5.00 3.80
C ILE A 56 -12.99 -4.18 2.88
N THR A 57 -12.75 -2.92 3.25
CA THR A 57 -11.89 -2.01 2.50
C THR A 57 -10.46 -2.53 2.42
N LEU A 58 -9.86 -2.92 3.55
CA LEU A 58 -8.50 -3.47 3.57
C LEU A 58 -8.38 -4.78 2.79
N LEU A 59 -9.31 -5.71 2.99
CA LEU A 59 -9.30 -7.00 2.29
C LEU A 59 -9.46 -6.82 0.78
N THR A 60 -10.36 -5.93 0.36
CA THR A 60 -10.59 -5.65 -1.06
C THR A 60 -9.37 -4.96 -1.67
N ALA A 61 -8.83 -3.93 -1.00
CA ALA A 61 -7.66 -3.20 -1.49
C ALA A 61 -6.41 -4.09 -1.57
N PHE A 62 -6.03 -4.76 -0.47
CA PHE A 62 -4.85 -5.62 -0.44
C PHE A 62 -5.03 -6.89 -1.26
N GLY A 63 -6.20 -7.53 -1.20
CA GLY A 63 -6.49 -8.75 -1.96
C GLY A 63 -6.39 -8.51 -3.46
N ILE A 64 -7.03 -7.45 -3.95
CA ILE A 64 -6.93 -7.07 -5.37
C ILE A 64 -5.50 -6.65 -5.73
N ALA A 65 -4.81 -5.89 -4.87
CA ALA A 65 -3.43 -5.48 -5.12
C ALA A 65 -2.48 -6.67 -5.28
N ILE A 66 -2.58 -7.68 -4.41
CA ILE A 66 -1.78 -8.92 -4.50
C ILE A 66 -2.08 -9.66 -5.80
N TYR A 67 -3.36 -9.82 -6.14
CA TYR A 67 -3.75 -10.52 -7.37
C TYR A 67 -3.26 -9.78 -8.63
N LYS A 68 -3.35 -8.45 -8.65
CA LYS A 68 -2.82 -7.61 -9.74
C LYS A 68 -1.30 -7.75 -9.85
N ALA A 69 -0.59 -7.66 -8.73
CA ALA A 69 0.87 -7.82 -8.71
C ALA A 69 1.29 -9.20 -9.27
N TYR A 70 0.58 -10.26 -8.89
CA TYR A 70 0.80 -11.60 -9.44
C TYR A 70 0.57 -11.65 -10.97
N LEU A 71 -0.56 -11.12 -11.46
CA LEU A 71 -0.84 -11.12 -12.90
C LEU A 71 0.21 -10.35 -13.70
N VAL A 72 0.67 -9.21 -13.18
CA VAL A 72 1.73 -8.42 -13.81
C VAL A 72 3.05 -9.17 -13.80
N ALA A 73 3.44 -9.74 -12.66
CA ALA A 73 4.68 -10.49 -12.54
C ALA A 73 4.70 -11.74 -13.44
N ALA A 74 3.60 -12.49 -13.48
CA ALA A 74 3.50 -13.70 -14.28
C ALA A 74 3.46 -13.44 -15.79
N ASN A 75 2.79 -12.37 -16.23
CA ASN A 75 2.48 -12.17 -17.65
C ASN A 75 3.20 -11.00 -18.32
N PHE A 76 3.52 -9.92 -17.61
CA PHE A 76 4.23 -8.75 -18.15
C PHE A 76 5.73 -8.74 -17.80
N MET A 77 6.13 -9.40 -16.70
CA MET A 77 7.55 -9.63 -16.37
C MET A 77 8.04 -11.03 -16.77
N HIS A 78 7.18 -11.81 -17.44
CA HIS A 78 7.47 -13.16 -17.96
C HIS A 78 8.01 -14.18 -16.93
N LEU A 79 7.75 -13.97 -15.64
CA LEU A 79 8.25 -14.86 -14.57
C LEU A 79 7.71 -16.30 -14.64
N ASN A 80 6.63 -16.52 -15.38
CA ASN A 80 6.11 -17.86 -15.69
C ASN A 80 7.10 -18.67 -16.55
N ILE A 81 7.71 -18.02 -17.54
CA ILE A 81 8.53 -18.66 -18.59
C ILE A 81 10.00 -18.65 -18.20
N GLU A 82 10.40 -17.66 -17.40
CA GLU A 82 11.76 -17.51 -16.90
C GLU A 82 12.20 -18.65 -15.98
N LYS A 83 13.52 -18.73 -15.75
CA LYS A 83 14.09 -19.78 -14.90
C LYS A 83 13.59 -19.63 -13.45
N ARG A 84 13.22 -20.76 -12.83
CA ARG A 84 12.64 -20.83 -11.47
C ARG A 84 13.40 -20.03 -10.42
N TYR A 85 14.73 -19.94 -10.52
CA TYR A 85 15.54 -19.19 -9.56
C TYR A 85 15.28 -17.68 -9.56
N ILE A 86 14.77 -17.11 -10.67
CA ILE A 86 14.43 -15.68 -10.75
C ILE A 86 13.27 -15.37 -9.80
N SER A 87 12.26 -16.24 -9.72
CA SER A 87 11.15 -16.09 -8.77
C SER A 87 11.61 -16.21 -7.31
N TYR A 88 12.59 -17.08 -7.01
CA TYR A 88 13.18 -17.15 -5.68
C TYR A 88 13.96 -15.89 -5.33
N LEU A 89 14.78 -15.39 -6.25
CA LEU A 89 15.54 -14.15 -6.08
C LEU A 89 14.61 -12.94 -5.87
N LEU A 90 13.53 -12.82 -6.66
CA LEU A 90 12.51 -11.78 -6.46
C LEU A 90 11.85 -11.91 -5.07
N ALA A 91 11.45 -13.12 -4.69
CA ALA A 91 10.85 -13.36 -3.38
C ALA A 91 11.82 -13.03 -2.23
N THR A 92 13.11 -13.34 -2.39
CA THR A 92 14.15 -12.96 -1.43
C THR A 92 14.25 -11.45 -1.30
N PHE A 93 14.31 -10.70 -2.40
CA PHE A 93 14.35 -9.23 -2.33
C PHE A 93 13.09 -8.63 -1.72
N LEU A 94 11.90 -9.13 -2.05
CA LEU A 94 10.65 -8.72 -1.39
C LEU A 94 10.70 -9.01 0.12
N THR A 95 11.19 -10.18 0.51
CA THR A 95 11.30 -10.57 1.92
C THR A 95 12.27 -9.65 2.65
N LEU A 96 13.44 -9.36 2.07
CA LEU A 96 14.41 -8.43 2.64
C LEU A 96 13.85 -7.01 2.74
N MET A 97 13.06 -6.56 1.75
CA MET A 97 12.37 -5.26 1.79
C MET A 97 11.37 -5.19 2.95
N VAL A 98 10.55 -6.24 3.13
CA VAL A 98 9.61 -6.32 4.25
C VAL A 98 10.34 -6.38 5.59
N LEU A 99 11.41 -7.15 5.70
CA LEU A 99 12.23 -7.24 6.90
C LEU A 99 12.87 -5.89 7.25
N PHE A 100 13.43 -5.19 6.25
CA PHE A 100 14.01 -3.86 6.42
C PHE A 100 12.96 -2.83 6.87
N PHE A 101 11.80 -2.83 6.23
CA PHE A 101 10.69 -1.96 6.63
C PHE A 101 10.21 -2.28 8.05
N ALA A 102 10.01 -3.56 8.38
CA ALA A 102 9.59 -3.97 9.72
C ALA A 102 10.63 -3.58 10.78
N GLY A 103 11.92 -3.70 10.48
CA GLY A 103 13.01 -3.36 11.40
C GLY A 103 13.18 -1.84 11.62
N THR A 104 12.93 -1.03 10.59
CA THR A 104 13.10 0.44 10.66
C THR A 104 11.80 1.20 10.98
N SER A 105 10.63 0.58 10.77
CA SER A 105 9.33 1.24 10.97
C SER A 105 9.09 1.73 12.40
N PRO A 106 9.49 1.05 13.49
CA PRO A 106 9.28 1.57 14.84
C PRO A 106 10.10 2.83 15.11
N ASP A 107 11.31 2.89 14.56
CA ASP A 107 12.23 4.03 14.71
C ASP A 107 11.76 5.25 13.92
N VAL A 108 11.31 5.04 12.67
CA VAL A 108 10.86 6.14 11.79
C VAL A 108 9.44 6.62 12.13
N MET A 109 8.52 5.70 12.48
CA MET A 109 7.09 6.02 12.62
C MET A 109 6.66 6.38 14.05
N LYS A 110 7.54 6.26 15.04
CA LYS A 110 7.26 6.70 16.42
C LYS A 110 8.14 7.90 16.75
N HIS A 111 7.50 8.97 17.19
CA HIS A 111 8.20 10.15 17.71
C HIS A 111 8.86 9.94 19.09
N LYS A 112 8.73 8.73 19.66
CA LYS A 112 9.29 8.32 20.95
C LYS A 112 9.72 6.85 20.85
N GLY A 113 10.96 6.55 21.22
CA GLY A 113 11.52 5.20 21.23
C GLY A 113 12.15 4.88 22.59
N GLN A 114 12.57 3.63 22.81
CA GLN A 114 13.17 3.22 24.10
C GLN A 114 14.41 4.04 24.51
N ASN A 115 15.14 4.62 23.54
CA ASN A 115 16.33 5.45 23.77
C ASN A 115 16.29 6.82 23.04
N TRP A 116 15.16 7.23 22.46
CA TRP A 116 15.08 8.48 21.69
C TRP A 116 14.18 9.51 22.37
N GLU A 117 14.80 10.55 22.91
CA GLU A 117 14.16 11.75 23.45
C GLU A 117 14.47 12.94 22.55
N ASN A 118 13.44 13.71 22.16
CA ASN A 118 13.62 14.88 21.30
C ASN A 118 14.00 16.11 22.13
N VAL A 119 15.19 16.05 22.73
CA VAL A 119 15.74 17.07 23.63
C VAL A 119 15.87 18.43 22.94
N ALA A 120 16.10 18.44 21.62
CA ALA A 120 16.25 19.65 20.83
C ALA A 120 14.90 20.37 20.61
N ALA A 121 13.82 19.63 20.31
CA ALA A 121 12.50 20.23 20.17
C ALA A 121 11.94 20.70 21.51
N GLU A 122 12.20 19.95 22.59
CA GLU A 122 11.80 20.36 23.95
C GLU A 122 12.52 21.65 24.38
N ALA A 123 13.83 21.75 24.15
CA ALA A 123 14.60 22.95 24.45
C ALA A 123 14.14 24.19 23.63
N GLU A 124 13.69 23.98 22.39
CA GLU A 124 13.12 25.05 21.55
C GLU A 124 11.77 25.56 22.10
N VAL A 125 10.89 24.63 22.49
CA VAL A 125 9.58 24.96 23.06
C VAL A 125 9.75 25.72 24.37
N ASP A 126 10.66 25.26 25.24
CA ASP A 126 10.97 25.94 26.50
C ASP A 126 11.54 27.35 26.28
N ARG A 127 12.40 27.51 25.28
CA ARG A 127 12.93 28.83 24.90
C ARG A 127 11.82 29.76 24.41
N ALA A 128 10.95 29.27 23.53
CA ALA A 128 9.83 30.04 22.98
C ALA A 128 8.83 30.47 24.08
N LEU A 129 8.49 29.57 25.01
CA LEU A 129 7.62 29.88 26.15
C LEU A 129 8.23 30.95 27.07
N LYS A 130 9.53 30.84 27.38
CA LYS A 130 10.24 31.87 28.17
C LYS A 130 10.26 33.24 27.49
N SER A 131 10.43 33.28 26.16
CA SER A 131 10.35 34.55 25.42
C SER A 131 8.95 35.17 25.43
N GLN A 132 7.89 34.35 25.41
CA GLN A 132 6.51 34.84 25.52
C GLN A 132 6.18 35.36 26.93
N GLU A 133 6.67 34.70 27.99
CA GLU A 133 6.50 35.18 29.36
C GLU A 133 7.20 36.54 29.58
N SER A 134 8.42 36.71 29.08
CA SER A 134 9.15 37.98 29.20
C SER A 134 8.47 39.13 28.45
N ASP A 135 7.89 38.85 27.29
CA ASP A 135 7.15 39.86 26.51
C ASP A 135 5.82 40.24 27.17
N SER A 136 5.17 39.33 27.89
CA SER A 136 3.92 39.62 28.62
C SER A 136 4.12 40.51 29.86
N HIS A 137 5.29 40.42 30.51
CA HIS A 137 5.62 41.23 31.69
C HIS A 137 6.22 42.61 31.36
N GLY A 138 6.58 42.88 30.11
CA GLY A 138 7.09 44.19 29.66
C GLY A 138 6.00 45.22 29.30
N GLY A 139 4.71 44.83 29.31
CA GLY A 139 3.59 45.65 28.83
C GLY A 139 2.88 46.52 29.87
N GLU A 140 3.17 46.40 31.17
CA GLU A 140 2.45 47.10 32.26
C GLU A 140 3.12 48.41 32.74
N HIS A 141 3.97 49.03 31.93
CA HIS A 141 4.55 50.34 32.24
C HIS A 141 4.40 51.32 31.06
N ASN A 142 3.18 51.84 30.85
CA ASN A 142 2.92 53.15 30.25
C ASN A 142 1.65 53.77 30.83
#